data_AF-A0A496PW65-F1
#
_entry.id   AF-A0A496PW65-F1
#
_cell.length_a   1.000
_cell.length_b   1.000
_cell.length_c   1.000
_cell.angle_alpha   90.00
_cell.angle_beta   90.00
_cell.angle_gamma   90.00
#
_symmetry.space_group_name_H-M   'P 1'
#
loop_
_entity.id
_entity.type
_entity.pdbx_description
1 polymer ?
#
loop_
_entity_poly.entity_id
_entity_poly.type
_entity_poly.pdbx_seq_one_letter_code
_entity_poly.pdbx_strand_id
1 'polypeptide(L)'
;MSNYEFEGYSDGDWEESWEIAWNEFDWESYLRNQDKTVQAYLGYYEKYLDRTDRIDEVAHQMGWDEDAWTNDDPLAEEGPETECAATGSELGEQEGEPDPYTIHKHPIFIASKALYVWLHKAWEQVAPACAARIPARTALSFQSSLFRGEQTALLSVHSLDMGDYSLAVCMFKRSMSELNISLAMLNEMDESKSPPLSYFKAQSRIRLFDLREIWLRVMRDCREELSRRFGDRER
;
A
#
# COMPACT_ATOMS: atom_id res chain seq x y z
N MET A 1 3.97 -38.59 21.10
CA MET A 1 3.23 -37.31 21.02
C MET A 1 3.88 -36.40 22.03
N SER A 2 4.74 -35.50 21.58
CA SER A 2 5.52 -34.61 22.45
C SER A 2 4.62 -33.52 23.01
N ASN A 3 4.61 -33.38 24.34
CA ASN A 3 3.98 -32.28 25.04
C ASN A 3 4.54 -30.96 24.52
N TYR A 4 3.69 -30.14 23.92
CA TYR A 4 3.99 -28.73 23.68
C TYR A 4 3.55 -27.98 24.93
N GLU A 5 4.48 -27.78 25.86
CA GLU A 5 4.29 -26.83 26.95
C GLU A 5 4.33 -25.44 26.34
N PHE A 6 3.16 -24.82 26.20
CA PHE A 6 3.05 -23.40 25.93
C PHE A 6 3.49 -22.66 27.20
N GLU A 7 4.79 -22.46 27.35
CA GLU A 7 5.34 -21.48 28.28
C GLU A 7 4.94 -20.11 27.76
N GLY A 8 3.90 -19.53 28.38
CA GLY A 8 3.56 -18.14 28.20
C GLY A 8 4.75 -17.29 28.65
N TYR A 9 5.51 -16.76 27.70
CA TYR A 9 6.41 -15.65 27.93
C TYR A 9 5.56 -14.43 28.30
N SER A 10 5.22 -14.32 29.58
CA SER A 10 4.60 -13.13 30.18
C SER A 10 5.34 -12.81 31.47
N ASP A 11 6.65 -12.66 31.39
CA ASP A 11 7.44 -12.13 32.50
C ASP A 11 8.71 -11.43 32.00
N GLY A 12 8.50 -10.45 31.11
CA GLY A 12 9.57 -9.58 30.61
C GLY A 12 9.00 -8.21 30.22
N ASP A 13 9.28 -7.22 31.06
CA ASP A 13 9.32 -5.77 30.76
C ASP A 13 8.12 -5.15 30.03
N TRP A 14 6.97 -5.07 30.72
CA TRP A 14 5.93 -4.09 30.37
C TRP A 14 6.14 -2.70 31.01
N GLU A 15 7.23 -2.49 31.75
CA GLU A 15 7.48 -1.24 32.50
C GLU A 15 8.01 -0.08 31.63
N GLU A 16 8.48 -0.34 30.39
CA GLU A 16 8.91 0.68 29.42
C GLU A 16 7.82 1.05 28.38
N SER A 17 6.56 0.67 28.59
CA SER A 17 5.48 0.89 27.61
C SER A 17 4.86 2.31 27.63
N TRP A 18 5.57 3.34 28.08
CA TRP A 18 5.00 4.65 28.47
C TRP A 18 5.44 5.89 27.66
N GLU A 19 5.71 5.79 26.35
CA GLU A 19 5.93 7.01 25.53
C GLU A 19 4.95 7.22 24.38
N ILE A 20 3.92 6.38 24.21
CA ILE A 20 2.81 6.69 23.28
C ILE A 20 1.49 6.39 23.98
N ALA A 21 1.01 7.35 24.76
CA ALA A 21 -0.24 7.21 25.54
C ALA A 21 -1.48 7.54 24.70
N TRP A 22 -1.57 6.99 23.47
CA TRP A 22 -2.76 7.12 22.65
C TRP A 22 -3.87 6.22 23.16
N ASN A 23 -5.02 6.81 23.47
CA ASN A 23 -6.22 6.07 23.80
C ASN A 23 -6.95 5.61 22.51
N GLU A 24 -8.01 4.80 22.67
CA GLU A 24 -8.79 4.28 21.52
C GLU A 24 -9.37 5.40 20.63
N PHE A 25 -9.77 6.52 21.22
CA PHE A 25 -10.29 7.67 20.47
C PHE A 25 -9.21 8.36 19.64
N ASP A 26 -7.98 8.45 20.16
CA ASP A 26 -6.83 8.98 19.42
C ASP A 26 -6.51 8.07 18.23
N TRP A 27 -6.50 6.75 18.44
CA TRP A 27 -6.32 5.77 17.36
C TRP A 27 -7.40 5.84 16.29
N GLU A 28 -8.68 5.95 16.67
CA GLU A 28 -9.77 6.10 15.70
C GLU A 28 -9.65 7.42 14.92
N SER A 29 -9.26 8.51 15.59
CA SER A 29 -9.03 9.81 14.94
C SER A 29 -7.88 9.73 13.94
N TYR A 30 -6.80 9.04 14.30
CA TYR A 30 -5.67 8.75 13.43
C TYR A 30 -6.06 7.89 12.24
N LEU A 31 -6.78 6.78 12.44
CA LEU A 31 -7.20 5.89 11.35
C LEU A 31 -8.09 6.62 10.35
N ARG A 32 -8.99 7.50 10.81
CA ARG A 32 -9.76 8.39 9.94
C ARG A 32 -8.87 9.35 9.16
N ASN A 33 -7.78 9.82 9.74
CA ASN A 33 -6.82 10.65 9.03
C ASN A 33 -6.07 9.84 7.96
N GLN A 34 -5.66 8.61 8.28
CA GLN A 34 -5.03 7.71 7.30
C GLN A 34 -5.98 7.36 6.14
N ASP A 35 -7.28 7.18 6.40
CA ASP A 35 -8.28 7.03 5.34
C ASP A 35 -8.36 8.27 4.43
N LYS A 36 -8.24 9.48 4.99
CA LYS A 36 -8.15 10.71 4.19
C LYS A 36 -6.88 10.73 3.34
N THR A 37 -5.74 10.28 3.87
CA THR A 37 -4.48 10.16 3.12
C THR A 37 -4.63 9.21 1.93
N VAL A 38 -5.31 8.07 2.11
CA VAL A 38 -5.64 7.13 1.03
C VAL A 38 -6.55 7.80 -0.03
N GLN A 39 -7.55 8.59 0.40
CA GLN A 39 -8.37 9.36 -0.55
C GLN A 39 -7.59 10.49 -1.25
N ALA A 40 -6.64 11.14 -0.57
CA ALA A 40 -5.80 12.17 -1.13
C ALA A 40 -4.91 11.61 -2.25
N TYR A 41 -4.28 10.45 -2.02
CA TYR A 41 -3.55 9.71 -3.05
C TYR A 41 -4.43 9.47 -4.28
N LEU A 42 -5.67 8.99 -4.10
CA LEU A 42 -6.60 8.79 -5.22
C LEU A 42 -6.91 10.10 -5.95
N GLY A 43 -7.13 11.20 -5.23
CA GLY A 43 -7.37 12.51 -5.80
C GLY A 43 -6.21 13.00 -6.67
N TYR A 44 -4.96 12.82 -6.23
CA TYR A 44 -3.79 13.12 -7.06
C TYR A 44 -3.67 12.17 -8.24
N TYR A 45 -3.85 10.87 -8.01
CA TYR A 45 -3.75 9.86 -9.06
C TYR A 45 -4.74 10.12 -10.22
N GLU A 46 -5.96 10.57 -9.91
CA GLU A 46 -6.94 10.94 -10.93
C GLU A 46 -6.54 12.20 -11.72
N LYS A 47 -5.89 13.19 -11.08
CA LYS A 47 -5.37 14.38 -11.77
C LYS A 47 -4.28 14.04 -12.80
N TYR A 48 -3.48 13.00 -12.54
CA TYR A 48 -2.35 12.59 -13.39
C TYR A 48 -2.62 11.33 -14.21
N LEU A 49 -3.88 10.95 -14.40
CA LEU A 49 -4.29 9.74 -15.11
C LEU A 49 -3.93 9.72 -16.61
N ASP A 50 -3.54 10.85 -17.21
CA ASP A 50 -3.07 10.89 -18.59
C ASP A 50 -1.53 10.83 -18.73
N ARG A 51 -0.79 10.93 -17.62
CA ARG A 51 0.68 10.96 -17.62
C ARG A 51 1.32 9.57 -17.53
N THR A 52 2.41 9.32 -18.25
CA THR A 52 3.09 8.01 -18.18
C THR A 52 3.81 7.76 -16.85
N ASP A 53 4.25 8.83 -16.20
CA ASP A 53 4.98 8.91 -14.93
C ASP A 53 4.05 9.22 -13.73
N ARG A 54 2.76 8.88 -13.84
CA ARG A 54 1.75 9.24 -12.83
C ARG A 54 2.07 8.74 -11.41
N ILE A 55 2.72 7.59 -11.27
CA ILE A 55 3.06 7.02 -9.97
C ILE A 55 4.07 7.93 -9.27
N ASP A 56 5.07 8.39 -10.03
CA ASP A 56 6.14 9.26 -9.56
C ASP A 56 5.59 10.66 -9.25
N GLU A 57 4.76 11.23 -10.12
CA GLU A 57 4.13 12.54 -9.85
C GLU A 57 3.20 12.50 -8.62
N VAL A 58 2.48 11.39 -8.40
CA VAL A 58 1.68 11.25 -7.18
C VAL A 58 2.58 11.11 -5.95
N ALA A 59 3.69 10.36 -6.03
CA ALA A 59 4.66 10.26 -4.95
C ALA A 59 5.25 11.64 -4.59
N HIS A 60 5.58 12.45 -5.59
CA HIS A 60 6.00 13.84 -5.41
C HIS A 60 4.95 14.69 -4.68
N GLN A 61 3.68 14.64 -5.11
CA GLN A 61 2.59 15.38 -4.44
C GLN A 61 2.30 14.89 -3.01
N MET A 62 2.63 13.63 -2.72
CA MET A 62 2.51 13.04 -1.39
C MET A 62 3.74 13.34 -0.51
N GLY A 63 4.77 14.02 -1.03
CA GLY A 63 6.01 14.31 -0.32
C GLY A 63 6.90 13.08 -0.10
N TRP A 64 6.76 12.03 -0.91
CA TRP A 64 7.54 10.78 -0.77
C TRP A 64 8.85 10.79 -1.54
N ASP A 65 9.02 11.76 -2.45
CA ASP A 65 10.23 11.91 -3.26
C ASP A 65 11.28 12.85 -2.62
N GLU A 66 10.94 13.50 -1.51
CA GLU A 66 11.88 14.31 -0.74
C GLU A 66 12.76 13.39 0.12
N ASP A 67 14.05 13.72 0.25
CA ASP A 67 15.11 12.95 0.95
C ASP A 67 14.79 12.62 2.44
N ALA A 68 13.63 13.02 2.95
CA ALA A 68 13.11 12.81 4.29
C ALA A 68 13.02 11.32 4.71
N TRP A 69 12.88 10.38 3.78
CA TRP A 69 12.85 8.94 4.12
C TRP A 69 14.23 8.30 4.27
N THR A 70 15.30 9.00 3.90
CA THR A 70 16.66 8.44 3.85
C THR A 70 17.53 8.79 5.06
N ASN A 71 17.06 9.64 5.99
CA ASN A 71 17.94 10.29 6.97
C ASN A 71 17.50 10.21 8.45
N ASP A 72 16.63 9.28 8.85
CA ASP A 72 16.46 8.96 10.28
C ASP A 72 17.26 7.69 10.66
N ASP A 73 18.55 7.69 10.31
CA ASP A 73 19.53 6.86 11.03
C ASP A 73 20.05 7.71 12.22
N PRO A 74 19.73 7.35 13.48
CA PRO A 74 20.17 8.10 14.66
C PRO A 74 21.70 8.09 14.89
N LEU A 75 22.48 7.53 13.95
CA LEU A 75 23.94 7.51 13.93
C LEU A 75 24.56 8.49 12.91
N ALA A 76 23.77 9.24 12.14
CA ALA A 76 24.30 10.26 11.23
C ALA A 76 24.61 11.56 12.00
N GLU A 77 25.90 11.85 12.12
CA GLU A 77 26.49 12.96 12.89
C GLU A 77 25.84 14.34 12.65
N GLU A 78 25.75 15.11 13.74
CA GLU A 78 25.31 16.50 13.79
C GLU A 78 26.03 17.40 12.75
N GLY A 79 25.27 17.90 11.77
CA GLY A 79 25.67 18.94 10.81
C GLY A 79 24.76 20.16 10.92
N PRO A 80 25.27 21.38 10.62
CA PRO A 80 24.73 22.61 11.18
C PRO A 80 23.34 22.95 10.66
N GLU A 81 22.50 23.35 11.60
CA GLU A 81 21.15 23.90 11.46
C GLU A 81 21.06 24.84 10.25
N THR A 82 20.51 24.33 9.15
CA THR A 82 20.05 25.16 8.04
C THR A 82 18.54 25.20 8.17
N GLU A 83 18.02 26.37 8.55
CA GLU A 83 16.60 26.72 8.53
C GLU A 83 16.05 26.55 7.10
N CYS A 84 15.71 25.32 6.72
CA CYS A 84 15.01 25.02 5.49
C CYS A 84 13.52 25.21 5.76
N ALA A 85 13.00 26.33 5.25
CA ALA A 85 11.60 26.69 5.28
C ALA A 85 10.72 25.52 4.81
N ALA A 86 10.06 24.87 5.76
CA ALA A 86 8.95 23.98 5.50
C ALA A 86 7.84 24.77 4.81
N THR A 87 7.75 24.65 3.48
CA THR A 87 6.46 24.81 2.80
C THR A 87 5.66 23.55 3.06
N GLY A 88 5.19 23.45 4.31
CA GLY A 88 4.28 22.42 4.77
C GLY A 88 3.01 22.44 3.91
N SER A 89 2.63 21.23 3.49
CA SER A 89 1.30 20.92 3.00
C SER A 89 0.26 21.54 3.94
N GLU A 90 -0.67 22.33 3.39
CA GLU A 90 -1.80 22.94 4.12
C GLU A 90 -2.85 21.89 4.58
N LEU A 91 -2.38 20.79 5.17
CA LEU A 91 -3.19 19.78 5.85
C LEU A 91 -2.72 19.67 7.30
N GLY A 92 -2.77 20.79 8.02
CA GLY A 92 -2.81 20.84 9.47
C GLY A 92 -1.65 20.15 10.19
N GLU A 93 -0.45 20.70 10.06
CA GLU A 93 0.59 20.53 11.09
C GLU A 93 0.13 21.29 12.34
N GLN A 94 -0.65 20.62 13.19
CA GLN A 94 -0.71 21.01 14.59
C GLN A 94 0.66 20.69 15.18
N GLU A 95 1.30 21.67 15.82
CA GLU A 95 2.48 21.49 16.69
C GLU A 95 2.11 20.58 17.88
N GLY A 96 1.92 19.30 17.61
CA GLY A 96 1.67 18.22 18.56
C GLY A 96 2.80 17.20 18.49
N GLU A 97 2.87 16.32 19.50
CA GLU A 97 3.79 15.17 19.49
C GLU A 97 3.67 14.40 18.16
N PRO A 98 4.80 13.97 17.56
CA PRO A 98 4.77 13.28 16.28
C PRO A 98 3.93 12.01 16.39
N ASP A 99 2.97 11.85 15.47
CA ASP A 99 2.13 10.66 15.37
C ASP A 99 3.00 9.37 15.37
N PRO A 100 2.63 8.30 16.11
CA PRO A 100 3.31 7.02 16.06
C PRO A 100 3.45 6.51 14.62
N TYR A 101 4.56 5.84 14.36
CA TYR A 101 4.71 5.11 13.10
C TYR A 101 3.78 3.89 13.11
N THR A 102 3.01 3.74 12.04
CA THR A 102 2.27 2.51 11.75
C THR A 102 2.41 2.20 10.27
N ILE A 103 2.10 0.96 9.90
CA ILE A 103 2.04 0.52 8.51
C ILE A 103 1.14 1.40 7.62
N HIS A 104 0.20 2.15 8.21
CA HIS A 104 -0.75 2.98 7.48
C HIS A 104 -0.08 4.22 6.87
N LYS A 105 1.08 4.63 7.41
CA LYS A 105 1.94 5.69 6.84
C LYS A 105 2.83 5.18 5.71
N HIS A 106 2.98 3.87 5.55
CA HIS A 106 3.89 3.29 4.56
C HIS A 106 3.42 3.65 3.12
N PRO A 107 4.25 4.28 2.27
CA PRO A 107 3.85 4.72 0.93
C PRO A 107 3.22 3.62 0.07
N ILE A 108 3.83 2.44 0.07
CA ILE A 108 3.34 1.27 -0.66
C ILE A 108 2.01 0.74 -0.11
N PHE A 109 1.74 0.86 1.20
CA PHE A 109 0.44 0.54 1.79
C PHE A 109 -0.61 1.50 1.24
N ILE A 110 -0.36 2.81 1.34
CA ILE A 110 -1.28 3.86 0.90
C ILE A 110 -1.58 3.72 -0.60
N ALA A 111 -0.55 3.62 -1.43
CA ALA A 111 -0.68 3.51 -2.88
C ALA A 111 -1.45 2.25 -3.29
N SER A 112 -1.10 1.08 -2.71
CA SER A 112 -1.78 -0.18 -3.02
C SER A 112 -3.24 -0.14 -2.56
N LYS A 113 -3.50 0.33 -1.33
CA LYS A 113 -4.84 0.44 -0.75
C LYS A 113 -5.72 1.39 -1.56
N ALA A 114 -5.20 2.56 -1.92
CA ALA A 114 -5.90 3.55 -2.73
C ALA A 114 -6.40 2.96 -4.05
N LEU A 115 -5.51 2.35 -4.83
CA LEU A 115 -5.87 1.78 -6.13
C LEU A 115 -6.90 0.65 -6.01
N TYR A 116 -6.79 -0.21 -4.99
CA TYR A 116 -7.81 -1.23 -4.71
C TYR A 116 -9.14 -0.64 -4.24
N VAL A 117 -9.14 0.41 -3.42
CA VAL A 117 -10.36 1.12 -3.01
C VAL A 117 -11.12 1.64 -4.23
N TRP A 118 -10.40 2.22 -5.21
CA TRP A 118 -11.03 2.64 -6.47
C TRP A 118 -11.61 1.43 -7.23
N LEU A 119 -10.83 0.36 -7.39
CA LEU A 119 -11.26 -0.85 -8.12
C LEU A 119 -12.53 -1.45 -7.52
N HIS A 120 -12.58 -1.59 -6.19
CA HIS A 120 -13.75 -2.11 -5.48
C HIS A 120 -14.97 -1.19 -5.61
N LYS A 121 -14.83 0.11 -5.32
CA LYS A 121 -15.94 1.07 -5.42
C LYS A 121 -16.50 1.16 -6.84
N ALA A 122 -15.62 1.20 -7.85
CA ALA A 122 -16.05 1.26 -9.25
C ALA A 122 -16.74 -0.04 -9.68
N TRP A 123 -16.24 -1.19 -9.23
CA TRP A 123 -16.84 -2.48 -9.53
C TRP A 123 -18.22 -2.65 -8.87
N GLU A 124 -18.39 -2.19 -7.62
CA GLU A 124 -19.67 -2.21 -6.90
C GLU A 124 -20.77 -1.41 -7.62
N GLN A 125 -20.40 -0.38 -8.38
CA GLN A 125 -21.34 0.39 -9.21
C GLN A 125 -21.62 -0.30 -10.56
N VAL A 126 -20.58 -0.85 -11.19
CA VAL A 126 -20.66 -1.40 -12.56
C VAL A 126 -21.31 -2.78 -12.59
N ALA A 127 -21.02 -3.64 -11.62
CA ALA A 127 -21.50 -5.02 -11.60
C ALA A 127 -23.03 -5.11 -11.55
N PRO A 128 -23.76 -4.35 -10.68
CA PRO A 128 -25.22 -4.33 -10.69
C PRO A 128 -25.78 -3.71 -11.96
N ALA A 129 -25.19 -2.62 -12.45
CA ALA A 129 -25.61 -1.96 -13.69
C ALA A 129 -25.48 -2.87 -14.93
N CYS A 130 -24.57 -3.85 -14.88
CA CYS A 130 -24.33 -4.82 -15.93
C CYS A 130 -24.82 -6.24 -15.58
N ALA A 131 -25.69 -6.41 -14.58
CA ALA A 131 -26.10 -7.72 -14.07
C ALA A 131 -26.71 -8.66 -15.14
N ALA A 132 -27.37 -8.10 -16.16
CA ALA A 132 -27.92 -8.88 -17.28
C ALA A 132 -26.85 -9.46 -18.22
N ARG A 133 -25.62 -8.93 -18.17
CA ARG A 133 -24.51 -9.27 -19.06
C ARG A 133 -23.40 -10.04 -18.37
N ILE A 134 -23.19 -9.76 -17.09
CA ILE A 134 -22.15 -10.39 -16.29
C ILE A 134 -22.81 -11.47 -15.41
N PRO A 135 -22.54 -12.76 -15.66
CA PRO A 135 -23.04 -13.82 -14.81
C PRO A 135 -22.62 -13.58 -13.36
N ALA A 136 -23.52 -13.83 -12.41
CA ALA A 136 -23.26 -13.62 -10.99
C ALA A 136 -21.99 -14.34 -10.51
N ARG A 137 -21.73 -15.55 -11.03
CA ARG A 137 -20.49 -16.30 -10.77
C ARG A 137 -19.25 -15.52 -11.18
N THR A 138 -19.21 -15.01 -12.43
CA THR A 138 -18.08 -14.21 -12.92
C THR A 138 -17.90 -12.96 -12.09
N ALA A 139 -19.01 -12.29 -11.73
CA ALA A 139 -18.94 -11.07 -10.93
C ALA A 139 -18.36 -11.30 -9.54
N LEU A 140 -18.81 -12.36 -8.86
CA LEU A 140 -18.31 -12.75 -7.53
C LEU A 140 -16.86 -13.24 -7.59
N SER A 141 -16.50 -14.00 -8.63
CA SER A 141 -15.13 -14.47 -8.81
C SER A 141 -14.16 -13.32 -9.07
N PHE A 142 -14.56 -12.32 -9.87
CA PHE A 142 -13.74 -11.12 -10.09
C PHE A 142 -13.60 -10.27 -8.81
N GLN A 143 -14.70 -10.06 -8.08
CA GLN A 143 -14.62 -9.37 -6.77
C GLN A 143 -13.69 -10.12 -5.80
N SER A 144 -13.76 -11.46 -5.79
CA SER A 144 -12.90 -12.29 -4.96
C SER A 144 -11.42 -12.19 -5.37
N SER A 145 -11.11 -12.11 -6.66
CA SER A 145 -9.72 -11.98 -7.12
C SER A 145 -9.14 -10.61 -6.77
N LEU A 146 -9.93 -9.53 -6.89
CA LEU A 146 -9.53 -8.20 -6.43
C LEU A 146 -9.19 -8.21 -4.93
N PHE A 147 -10.10 -8.76 -4.11
CA PHE A 147 -9.92 -8.82 -2.67
C PHE A 147 -8.69 -9.64 -2.25
N ARG A 148 -8.48 -10.82 -2.87
CA ARG A 148 -7.28 -11.64 -2.60
C ARG A 148 -5.99 -10.95 -3.01
N GLY A 149 -6.02 -10.24 -4.14
CA GLY A 149 -4.90 -9.42 -4.61
C GLY A 149 -4.54 -8.34 -3.59
N GLU A 150 -5.54 -7.61 -3.11
CA GLU A 150 -5.39 -6.57 -2.07
C GLU A 150 -4.81 -7.17 -0.78
N GLN A 151 -5.46 -8.20 -0.23
CA GLN A 151 -5.01 -8.82 1.02
C GLN A 151 -3.55 -9.31 0.93
N THR A 152 -3.20 -9.96 -0.17
CA THR A 152 -1.84 -10.48 -0.36
C THR A 152 -0.84 -9.33 -0.53
N ALA A 153 -1.22 -8.24 -1.20
CA ALA A 153 -0.38 -7.04 -1.31
C ALA A 153 -0.12 -6.41 0.06
N LEU A 154 -1.15 -6.21 0.88
CA LEU A 154 -1.00 -5.60 2.20
C LEU A 154 -0.14 -6.48 3.14
N LEU A 155 -0.32 -7.80 3.11
CA LEU A 155 0.56 -8.72 3.84
C LEU A 155 2.03 -8.64 3.35
N SER A 156 2.25 -8.37 2.06
CA SER A 156 3.60 -8.15 1.52
C SER A 156 4.24 -6.89 2.10
N VAL A 157 3.46 -5.81 2.26
CA VAL A 157 3.92 -4.56 2.87
C VAL A 157 4.21 -4.75 4.35
N HIS A 158 3.40 -5.53 5.08
CA HIS A 158 3.75 -5.91 6.45
C HIS A 158 5.07 -6.70 6.54
N SER A 159 5.30 -7.66 5.65
CA SER A 159 6.58 -8.38 5.61
C SER A 159 7.76 -7.47 5.30
N LEU A 160 7.55 -6.44 4.47
CA LEU A 160 8.56 -5.42 4.18
C LEU A 160 8.89 -4.59 5.42
N ASP A 161 7.87 -4.12 6.12
CA ASP A 161 7.97 -3.31 7.35
C ASP A 161 8.69 -4.06 8.49
N MET A 162 8.50 -5.38 8.57
CA MET A 162 9.21 -6.26 9.52
C MET A 162 10.66 -6.58 9.09
N GLY A 163 11.12 -6.11 7.92
CA GLY A 163 12.47 -6.37 7.40
C GLY A 163 12.67 -7.75 6.76
N ASP A 164 11.60 -8.53 6.58
CA ASP A 164 11.61 -9.86 5.96
C ASP A 164 11.51 -9.78 4.43
N TYR A 165 12.54 -9.21 3.77
CA TYR A 165 12.52 -8.95 2.33
C TYR A 165 12.28 -10.20 1.46
N SER A 166 12.77 -11.36 1.87
CA SER A 166 12.53 -12.63 1.15
C SER A 166 11.05 -13.00 1.17
N LEU A 167 10.40 -12.85 2.33
CA LEU A 167 8.97 -13.12 2.48
C LEU A 167 8.16 -12.08 1.71
N ALA A 168 8.53 -10.80 1.81
CA ALA A 168 7.90 -9.71 1.05
C ALA A 168 7.91 -10.00 -0.46
N VAL A 169 9.07 -10.41 -1.03
CA VAL A 169 9.18 -10.78 -2.45
C VAL A 169 8.29 -11.97 -2.81
N CYS A 170 8.23 -13.00 -1.95
CA CYS A 170 7.34 -14.14 -2.18
C CYS A 170 5.86 -13.75 -2.15
N MET A 171 5.47 -12.87 -1.22
CA MET A 171 4.09 -12.40 -1.10
C MET A 171 3.71 -11.47 -2.26
N PHE A 172 4.59 -10.57 -2.71
CA PHE A 172 4.35 -9.76 -3.92
C PHE A 172 4.21 -10.63 -5.17
N LYS A 173 4.97 -11.73 -5.30
CA LYS A 173 4.77 -12.70 -6.39
C LYS A 173 3.39 -13.35 -6.35
N ARG A 174 2.88 -13.68 -5.16
CA ARG A 174 1.52 -14.20 -5.00
C ARG A 174 0.47 -13.15 -5.34
N SER A 175 0.65 -11.90 -4.91
CA SER A 175 -0.24 -10.80 -5.25
C SER A 175 -0.27 -10.54 -6.77
N MET A 176 0.89 -10.56 -7.45
CA MET A 176 0.95 -10.48 -8.92
C MET A 176 0.19 -11.63 -9.61
N SER A 177 0.18 -12.83 -9.04
CA SER A 177 -0.61 -13.94 -9.57
C SER A 177 -2.12 -13.64 -9.51
N GLU A 178 -2.61 -13.13 -8.39
CA GLU A 178 -4.03 -12.72 -8.23
C GLU A 178 -4.38 -11.51 -9.12
N LEU A 179 -3.44 -10.58 -9.31
CA LEU A 179 -3.57 -9.46 -10.24
C LEU A 179 -3.70 -9.95 -11.69
N ASN A 180 -2.90 -10.92 -12.10
CA ASN A 180 -2.99 -11.53 -13.43
C ASN A 180 -4.32 -12.25 -13.64
N ILE A 181 -4.84 -12.93 -12.61
CA ILE A 181 -6.19 -13.52 -12.64
C ILE A 181 -7.23 -12.42 -12.85
N SER A 182 -7.15 -11.33 -12.09
CA SER A 182 -8.07 -10.19 -12.21
C SER A 182 -8.02 -9.58 -13.62
N LEU A 183 -6.83 -9.40 -14.20
CA LEU A 183 -6.66 -8.93 -15.59
C LEU A 183 -7.26 -9.90 -16.62
N ALA A 184 -7.07 -11.21 -16.44
CA ALA A 184 -7.62 -12.23 -17.32
C ALA A 184 -9.16 -12.19 -17.32
N MET A 185 -9.76 -12.18 -16.13
CA MET A 185 -11.21 -12.08 -15.97
C MET A 185 -11.75 -10.78 -16.55
N LEU A 186 -11.05 -9.65 -16.36
CA LEU A 186 -11.41 -8.36 -16.94
C LEU A 186 -11.44 -8.43 -18.47
N ASN A 187 -10.47 -9.12 -19.10
CA ASN A 187 -10.41 -9.27 -20.56
C ASN A 187 -11.58 -10.10 -21.12
N GLU A 188 -12.03 -11.11 -20.38
CA GLU A 188 -13.13 -12.00 -20.78
C GLU A 188 -14.51 -11.32 -20.73
N MET A 189 -14.66 -10.21 -19.99
CA MET A 189 -15.94 -9.49 -19.90
C MET A 189 -16.28 -8.80 -21.22
N ASP A 190 -17.44 -9.12 -21.80
CA ASP A 190 -17.94 -8.49 -23.02
C ASP A 190 -18.40 -7.05 -22.77
N GLU A 191 -17.67 -6.11 -23.36
CA GLU A 191 -17.91 -4.66 -23.27
C GLU A 191 -18.72 -4.10 -24.44
N SER A 192 -19.01 -4.90 -25.48
CA SER A 192 -19.41 -4.44 -26.82
C SER A 192 -20.70 -3.61 -26.89
N LYS A 193 -21.43 -3.47 -25.77
CA LYS A 193 -22.69 -2.69 -25.66
C LYS A 193 -22.89 -2.02 -24.29
N SER A 194 -21.84 -1.86 -23.49
CA SER A 194 -21.93 -1.29 -22.15
C SER A 194 -20.87 -0.20 -21.94
N PRO A 195 -21.21 1.08 -22.17
CA PRO A 195 -20.29 2.19 -21.91
C PRO A 195 -19.70 2.19 -20.49
N PRO A 196 -20.49 1.94 -19.41
CA PRO A 196 -19.94 1.87 -18.06
C PRO A 196 -18.90 0.76 -17.87
N LEU A 197 -19.12 -0.42 -18.48
CA LEU A 197 -18.19 -1.53 -18.40
C LEU A 197 -16.92 -1.29 -19.22
N SER A 198 -17.05 -0.69 -20.41
CA SER A 198 -15.89 -0.32 -21.23
C SER A 198 -15.01 0.71 -20.53
N TYR A 199 -15.62 1.74 -19.92
CA TYR A 199 -14.91 2.72 -19.09
C TYR A 199 -14.21 2.04 -17.90
N PHE A 200 -14.94 1.22 -17.14
CA PHE A 200 -14.39 0.48 -16.01
C PHE A 200 -13.21 -0.41 -16.41
N LYS A 201 -13.31 -1.13 -17.53
CA LYS A 201 -12.23 -1.96 -18.05
C LYS A 201 -11.00 -1.14 -18.40
N ALA A 202 -11.16 -0.05 -19.14
CA ALA A 202 -10.04 0.81 -19.50
C ALA A 202 -9.33 1.36 -18.26
N GLN A 203 -10.10 1.90 -17.31
CA GLN A 203 -9.59 2.49 -16.08
C GLN A 203 -8.98 1.48 -15.11
N SER A 204 -9.56 0.28 -15.01
CA SER A 204 -9.05 -0.79 -14.17
C SER A 204 -7.72 -1.34 -14.70
N ARG A 205 -7.57 -1.44 -16.03
CA ARG A 205 -6.29 -1.89 -16.63
C ARG A 205 -5.14 -0.98 -16.23
N ILE A 206 -5.33 0.33 -16.34
CA ILE A 206 -4.29 1.31 -15.97
C ILE A 206 -3.85 1.08 -14.52
N ARG A 207 -4.81 1.05 -13.59
CA ARG A 207 -4.55 0.88 -12.15
C ARG A 207 -3.92 -0.48 -11.81
N LEU A 208 -4.36 -1.56 -12.44
CA LEU A 208 -3.76 -2.89 -12.25
C LEU A 208 -2.33 -2.96 -12.81
N PHE A 209 -2.03 -2.27 -13.92
CA PHE A 209 -0.65 -2.19 -14.40
C PHE A 209 0.24 -1.32 -13.51
N ASP A 210 -0.30 -0.24 -12.94
CA ASP A 210 0.44 0.61 -12.01
C ASP A 210 0.71 -0.09 -10.67
N LEU A 211 -0.25 -0.85 -10.13
CA LEU A 211 -0.04 -1.74 -8.98
C LEU A 211 1.11 -2.71 -9.24
N ARG A 212 1.13 -3.32 -10.43
CA ARG A 212 2.22 -4.22 -10.83
C ARG A 212 3.55 -3.49 -10.88
N GLU A 213 3.60 -2.29 -11.44
CA GLU A 213 4.83 -1.49 -11.54
C GLU A 213 5.38 -1.13 -10.14
N ILE A 214 4.51 -0.65 -9.24
CA ILE A 214 4.87 -0.35 -7.84
C ILE A 214 5.52 -1.58 -7.19
N TRP A 215 4.89 -2.74 -7.28
CA TRP A 215 5.42 -3.95 -6.63
C TRP A 215 6.69 -4.48 -7.31
N LEU A 216 6.86 -4.29 -8.62
CA LEU A 216 8.10 -4.63 -9.32
C LEU A 216 9.28 -3.79 -8.84
N ARG A 217 9.08 -2.49 -8.65
CA ARG A 217 10.10 -1.59 -8.07
C ARG A 217 10.45 -2.02 -6.65
N VAL A 218 9.47 -2.21 -5.78
CA VAL A 218 9.69 -2.68 -4.40
C VAL A 218 10.42 -4.03 -4.35
N MET A 219 10.01 -5.00 -5.17
CA MET A 219 10.69 -6.31 -5.20
C MET A 219 12.13 -6.22 -5.71
N ARG A 220 12.46 -5.27 -6.60
CA ARG A 220 13.84 -5.04 -7.02
C ARG A 220 14.64 -4.55 -5.82
N ASP A 221 14.14 -3.53 -5.12
CA ASP A 221 14.84 -2.92 -3.99
C ASP A 221 15.01 -3.94 -2.84
N CYS A 222 13.99 -4.76 -2.56
CA CYS A 222 14.10 -5.90 -1.63
C CYS A 222 15.21 -6.89 -2.01
N ARG A 223 15.39 -7.19 -3.31
CA ARG A 223 16.42 -8.14 -3.77
C ARG A 223 17.82 -7.55 -3.68
N GLU A 224 17.95 -6.25 -3.94
CA GLU A 224 19.21 -5.54 -3.76
C GLU A 224 19.61 -5.55 -2.29
N GLU A 225 18.67 -5.28 -1.38
CA GLU A 225 18.92 -5.32 0.07
C GLU A 225 19.28 -6.72 0.57
N LEU A 226 18.59 -7.76 0.10
CA LEU A 226 18.99 -9.15 0.38
C LEU A 226 20.41 -9.43 -0.10
N SER A 227 20.77 -8.97 -1.31
CA SER A 227 22.10 -9.19 -1.88
C SER A 227 23.20 -8.51 -1.06
N ARG A 228 22.93 -7.32 -0.51
CA ARG A 228 23.83 -6.62 0.43
C ARG A 228 24.03 -7.44 1.71
N ARG A 229 22.93 -7.84 2.36
CA ARG A 229 22.96 -8.62 3.62
C ARG A 229 23.66 -9.97 3.51
N PHE A 230 23.53 -10.66 2.37
CA PHE A 230 24.24 -11.92 2.14
C PHE A 230 25.70 -11.71 1.69
N GLY A 231 25.99 -10.66 0.92
CA GLY A 231 27.36 -10.31 0.52
C GLY A 231 28.24 -9.90 1.70
N ASP A 232 27.67 -9.29 2.74
CA ASP A 232 28.37 -8.94 3.98
C ASP A 232 28.59 -10.14 4.92
N ARG A 233 27.82 -11.23 4.78
CA ARG A 233 28.00 -12.47 5.57
C ARG A 233 29.14 -13.36 5.08
N GLU A 234 29.63 -13.15 3.86
CA GLU A 234 30.72 -13.93 3.26
C GLU A 234 32.11 -13.25 3.40
N ARG A 235 32.19 -12.13 4.11
CA ARG A 235 33.44 -11.42 4.46
C ARG A 235 33.76 -11.58 5.95
#